data_AF-A0A838VCC6-F1
#
_entry.id   AF-A0A838VCC6-F1
#
_cell.length_a   1.000
_cell.length_b   1.000
_cell.length_c   1.000
_cell.angle_alpha   90.00
_cell.angle_beta   90.00
_cell.angle_gamma   90.00
#
_symmetry.space_group_name_H-M   'P 1'
#
loop_
_entity.id
_entity.type
_entity.pdbx_description
1 polymer ?
#
loop_
_entity_poly.entity_id
_entity_poly.type
_entity_poly.pdbx_seq_one_letter_code
_entity_poly.pdbx_strand_id
1 'polypeptide(L)' 'MAWISSKADKKAVPLAEFGREVLARRAAAGDPAMPRNSGANRTESKKALLTAIDEAAAKKGFRW' A
#
# COMPACT_ATOMS: atom_id res chain seq x y z
N MET A 1 7.19 9.37 -28.25
CA MET A 1 7.60 8.03 -27.76
C MET A 1 6.35 7.34 -27.23
N ALA A 2 5.81 6.35 -27.96
CA ALA A 2 4.62 5.62 -27.54
C ALA A 2 5.03 4.51 -26.56
N TRP A 3 4.39 4.44 -25.38
CA TRP A 3 4.58 3.35 -24.43
C TRP A 3 3.85 2.11 -24.95
N ILE A 4 4.61 1.14 -25.47
CA ILE A 4 4.07 -0.15 -25.90
C ILE A 4 3.89 -1.00 -24.64
N SER A 5 2.68 -0.99 -24.07
CA SER A 5 2.30 -1.96 -23.06
C SER A 5 2.03 -3.30 -23.75
N SER A 6 3.01 -4.20 -23.78
CA SER A 6 2.74 -5.59 -24.15
C SER A 6 1.87 -6.22 -23.07
N LYS A 7 0.60 -6.50 -23.40
CA LYS A 7 -0.20 -7.43 -22.60
C LYS A 7 0.38 -8.82 -22.83
N ALA A 8 1.40 -9.17 -22.05
CA ALA A 8 1.82 -10.56 -21.95
C ALA A 8 0.62 -11.39 -21.47
N ASP A 9 0.29 -12.45 -22.20
CA ASP A 9 -0.64 -13.49 -21.74
C ASP A 9 0.01 -14.17 -20.53
N LYS A 10 -0.31 -13.66 -19.34
CA LYS A 10 0.17 -14.23 -18.09
C LYS A 10 -0.79 -15.33 -17.70
N LYS A 11 -0.32 -16.58 -17.76
CA LYS A 11 -1.05 -17.72 -17.20
C LYS A 11 -1.45 -17.40 -15.76
N ALA A 12 -2.73 -17.60 -15.44
CA ALA A 12 -3.22 -17.43 -14.09
C ALA A 12 -2.51 -18.43 -13.16
N VAL A 13 -2.01 -17.95 -12.02
CA VAL A 13 -1.40 -18.79 -11.00
C VAL A 13 -2.48 -19.17 -9.98
N PRO A 14 -2.62 -20.45 -9.61
CA PRO A 14 -3.52 -20.86 -8.53
C PRO A 14 -3.21 -20.11 -7.22
N LEU A 15 -4.23 -19.69 -6.48
CA LEU A 15 -4.07 -18.90 -5.26
C LEU A 15 -3.17 -19.57 -4.22
N ALA A 16 -3.30 -20.90 -4.07
CA ALA A 16 -2.48 -21.67 -3.15
C ALA A 16 -0.99 -21.67 -3.53
N GLU A 17 -0.69 -21.75 -4.83
CA GLU A 17 0.69 -21.68 -5.33
C GLU A 17 1.27 -20.29 -5.12
N PHE A 18 0.53 -19.25 -5.50
CA PHE A 18 0.91 -17.86 -5.27
C PHE A 18 1.21 -17.59 -3.79
N GLY A 19 0.37 -18.08 -2.88
CA GLY A 19 0.56 -17.92 -1.44
C GLY A 19 1.87 -18.54 -0.94
N ARG A 20 2.19 -19.76 -1.38
CA ARG A 20 3.46 -20.44 -1.03
C ARG A 20 4.68 -19.65 -1.50
N GLU A 21 4.65 -19.16 -2.74
CA GLU A 21 5.77 -18.40 -3.28
C GLU A 21 5.96 -17.05 -2.57
N VAL A 22 4.88 -16.35 -2.22
CA VAL A 22 4.96 -15.09 -1.46
C VAL A 22 5.59 -15.33 -0.08
N LEU A 23 5.21 -16.40 0.61
CA LEU A 23 5.81 -16.75 1.91
C LEU A 23 7.30 -17.05 1.78
N ALA A 24 7.70 -17.83 0.76
CA ALA A 24 9.11 -18.11 0.49
C ALA A 24 9.91 -16.83 0.21
N ARG A 25 9.37 -15.92 -0.62
CA ARG A 25 10.00 -14.62 -0.91
C ARG A 25 10.12 -13.75 0.33
N ARG A 26 9.09 -13.73 1.18
CA ARG A 26 9.11 -12.97 2.44
C ARG A 26 10.16 -13.51 3.40
N ALA A 27 10.26 -14.83 3.55
CA ALA A 27 11.30 -15.46 4.37
C ALA A 27 12.72 -15.15 3.85
N ALA A 28 12.91 -15.19 2.52
CA ALA A 28 14.18 -14.85 1.89
C ALA A 28 14.54 -13.36 2.02
N ALA A 29 13.55 -12.47 2.02
CA ALA A 29 13.75 -11.03 2.17
C ALA A 29 14.01 -10.59 3.63
N GLY A 30 13.69 -11.43 4.61
CA GLY A 30 13.83 -11.11 6.03
C GLY A 30 12.85 -10.03 6.50
N ASP A 31 13.34 -9.10 7.33
CA ASP A 31 12.59 -7.93 7.79
C ASP A 31 13.20 -6.64 7.23
N PRO A 32 12.95 -6.31 5.94
CA PRO A 32 13.47 -5.09 5.36
C PRO A 32 12.78 -3.89 6.02
N ALA A 33 13.58 -2.99 6.61
CA ALA A 33 13.11 -1.71 7.12
C ALA A 33 12.53 -0.89 5.95
N MET A 34 11.22 -0.96 5.77
CA MET A 34 10.55 -0.30 4.66
C MET A 34 10.49 1.20 4.95
N PRO A 35 11.06 2.07 4.10
CA PRO A 35 10.99 3.51 4.30
C PRO A 35 9.52 3.91 4.25
N ARG A 36 8.97 4.27 5.42
CA ARG A 36 7.61 4.83 5.50
C ARG A 36 7.69 6.29 5.07
N ASN A 37 6.73 6.73 4.26
CA ASN A 37 6.59 8.15 4.00
C ASN A 37 6.34 8.86 5.35
N SER A 38 7.21 9.80 5.72
CA SER A 38 7.09 10.58 6.96
C SER A 38 5.85 11.49 6.96
N GLY A 39 5.25 11.73 5.79
CA GLY A 39 4.12 12.64 5.66
C GLY A 39 4.49 14.11 5.88
N ALA A 40 5.77 14.46 5.89
CA ALA A 40 6.25 15.82 6.15
C ALA A 40 5.85 16.82 5.05
N ASN A 41 5.77 16.36 3.79
CA ASN A 41 5.48 17.19 2.63
C ASN A 41 4.01 17.05 2.17
N ARG A 42 3.06 17.10 3.10
CA ARG A 42 1.63 17.12 2.77
C ARG A 42 1.23 18.51 2.27
N THR A 43 0.47 18.55 1.19
CA THR A 43 -0.20 19.78 0.74
C THR A 43 -1.20 20.24 1.78
N GLU A 44 -1.53 21.54 1.78
CA GLU A 44 -2.54 22.10 2.70
C GLU A 44 -3.91 21.42 2.54
N SER A 45 -4.31 21.10 1.31
CA SER A 45 -5.55 20.33 1.05
C SER A 45 -5.55 18.96 1.72
N LYS A 46 -4.40 18.26 1.71
CA LYS A 46 -4.27 16.95 2.36
C LYS A 46 -4.32 17.09 3.88
N LYS A 47 -3.69 18.11 4.46
CA LYS A 47 -3.74 18.37 5.91
C LYS A 47 -5.17 18.64 6.36
N ALA A 48 -5.88 19.54 5.69
CA ALA A 48 -7.26 19.88 6.01
C ALA A 48 -8.19 18.66 5.97
N LEU A 49 -8.04 17.80 4.95
CA LEU A 49 -8.80 16.56 4.85
C LEU A 49 -8.53 15.62 6.04
N LEU A 50 -7.27 15.44 6.42
CA LEU A 50 -6.92 14.57 7.55
C LEU A 50 -7.48 15.10 8.87
N THR A 51 -7.40 16.41 9.12
CA THR A 51 -8.02 17.04 10.28
C THR A 51 -9.53 16.77 10.33
N ALA A 52 -10.24 16.93 9.21
CA ALA A 52 -11.68 16.66 9.15
C ALA A 52 -12.02 15.19 9.43
N ILE A 53 -11.17 14.26 8.96
CA ILE A 53 -11.32 12.83 9.25
C ILE A 53 -11.12 12.55 10.75
N ASP A 54 -10.10 13.14 11.37
CA ASP A 54 -9.80 12.95 12.79
C ASP A 54 -10.93 13.50 13.67
N GLU A 55 -11.47 14.67 13.34
CA GLU A 55 -12.65 15.23 14.02
C GLU A 55 -13.88 14.33 13.88
N ALA A 56 -14.11 13.77 12.69
CA ALA A 56 -15.22 12.85 12.44
C ALA A 56 -15.04 11.52 13.19
N ALA A 57 -13.82 11.00 13.27
CA ALA A 57 -13.49 9.79 14.00
C ALA A 57 -13.69 10.00 15.52
N ALA A 58 -13.20 11.12 16.06
CA ALA A 58 -13.39 11.48 17.46
C ALA A 58 -14.87 11.60 17.84
N LYS A 59 -15.69 12.25 16.98
CA LYS A 59 -17.15 12.33 17.16
C LYS A 59 -17.84 10.97 17.19
N LYS A 60 -17.29 9.97 16.48
CA LYS A 60 -17.79 8.58 16.44
C LYS A 60 -17.18 7.68 17.52
N GLY A 61 -16.30 8.20 18.37
CA GLY A 61 -15.59 7.41 19.39
C GLY A 61 -14.54 6.45 18.81
N PHE A 62 -14.10 6.67 17.56
CA PHE A 62 -13.05 5.89 16.91
C PHE A 62 -11.71 6.61 17.04
N ARG A 63 -10.64 5.88 17.40
CA ARG A 63 -9.27 6.41 17.45
C ARG A 63 -8.33 5.46 16.71
N TRP A 64 -7.51 6.01 15.82
CA TRP A 64 -6.54 5.29 14.97
C TRP A 64 -5.11 5.48 15.48
#